data_AF-A0A1E7HMM3-F1
#
_entry.id   AF-A0A1E7HMM3-F1
#
_cell.length_a   1.000
_cell.length_b   1.000
_cell.length_c   1.000
_cell.angle_alpha   90.00
_cell.angle_beta   90.00
_cell.angle_gamma   90.00
#
_symmetry.space_group_name_H-M   'P 1'
#
loop_
_entity.id
_entity.type
_entity.pdbx_description
1 polymer ?
#
loop_
_entity_poly.entity_id
_entity_poly.type
_entity_poly.pdbx_seq_one_letter_code
_entity_poly.pdbx_strand_id
1 'polypeptide(L)'
;MAKLLYGAGLRLMECIRLRVKDIDFENHHIIVRDGEGGKDRATVLPKTIQEDLRFHLKEVRKLFEQELAGGRGGGFVLIPDF
;
A
#
# COMPACT_ATOMS: atom_id res chain seq x y z
N MET A 1 2.32 -4.48 9.57
CA MET A 1 3.30 -5.15 8.67
C MET A 1 3.31 -6.67 8.79
N ALA A 2 3.45 -7.29 9.98
CA ALA A 2 3.52 -8.77 10.13
C ALA A 2 2.35 -9.54 9.46
N LYS A 3 1.12 -9.02 9.57
CA LYS A 3 -0.07 -9.58 8.91
C LYS A 3 0.02 -9.61 7.38
N LEU A 4 0.70 -8.65 6.74
CA LEU A 4 0.91 -8.64 5.27
C LEU A 4 1.97 -9.65 4.85
N LEU A 5 3.07 -9.75 5.60
CA LEU A 5 4.12 -10.73 5.34
C LEU A 5 3.58 -12.16 5.41
N TYR A 6 2.82 -12.47 6.47
CA TYR A 6 2.27 -13.81 6.68
C TYR A 6 1.01 -14.06 5.85
N GLY A 7 0.05 -13.13 5.85
CA GLY A 7 -1.25 -13.33 5.22
C GLY A 7 -1.27 -13.15 3.70
N ALA A 8 -0.40 -12.28 3.16
CA ALA A 8 -0.28 -12.08 1.72
C ALA A 8 1.00 -12.73 1.14
N GLY A 9 1.79 -13.44 1.94
CA GLY A 9 3.01 -14.11 1.47
C GLY A 9 4.03 -13.15 0.86
N LEU A 10 4.07 -11.90 1.35
CA LEU A 10 5.02 -10.89 0.90
C LEU A 10 6.38 -11.13 1.55
N ARG A 11 7.43 -11.02 0.75
CA ARG A 11 8.81 -10.90 1.24
C ARG A 11 9.00 -9.52 1.89
N LEU A 12 9.97 -9.40 2.78
CA LEU A 12 10.25 -8.15 3.49
C LEU A 12 10.43 -6.96 2.53
N MET A 13 11.22 -7.15 1.47
CA MET A 13 11.48 -6.08 0.49
C MET A 13 10.25 -5.75 -0.36
N GLU A 14 9.40 -6.74 -0.66
CA GLU A 14 8.14 -6.53 -1.38
C GLU A 14 7.17 -5.71 -0.51
N CYS A 15 7.08 -6.01 0.79
CA CYS A 15 6.23 -5.28 1.73
C CYS A 15 6.70 -3.83 1.95
N ILE A 16 8.01 -3.58 1.97
CA ILE A 16 8.57 -2.22 2.17
C ILE A 16 8.38 -1.36 0.91
N ARG A 17 8.47 -1.97 -0.29
CA ARG A 17 8.32 -1.25 -1.56
C ARG A 17 6.88 -1.16 -2.06
N LEU A 18 5.94 -1.81 -1.38
CA LEU A 18 4.54 -1.85 -1.77
C LEU A 18 3.96 -0.42 -1.80
N ARG A 19 3.33 -0.05 -2.91
CA ARG A 19 2.65 1.24 -3.04
C ARG A 19 1.14 1.05 -2.98
N VAL A 20 0.44 2.10 -2.57
CA VAL A 20 -1.03 2.10 -2.46
C VAL A 20 -1.69 1.70 -3.79
N LYS A 21 -1.16 2.18 -4.92
CA LYS A 21 -1.64 1.86 -6.27
C LYS A 21 -1.54 0.37 -6.66
N ASP A 22 -0.73 -0.39 -5.93
CA ASP A 22 -0.49 -1.81 -6.20
C ASP A 22 -1.45 -2.70 -5.38
N ILE A 23 -2.35 -2.11 -4.59
CA ILE A 23 -3.32 -2.79 -3.74
C ILE A 23 -4.71 -2.62 -4.36
N ASP A 24 -5.31 -3.73 -4.78
CA ASP A 24 -6.67 -3.76 -5.30
C ASP A 24 -7.62 -4.23 -4.20
N PHE A 25 -8.36 -3.27 -3.65
CA PHE A 25 -9.35 -3.54 -2.61
C PHE A 25 -10.63 -4.17 -3.17
N GLU A 26 -10.96 -3.98 -4.45
CA GLU A 26 -12.15 -4.54 -5.08
C GLU A 26 -11.95 -6.04 -5.34
N ASN A 27 -10.83 -6.38 -5.96
CA ASN A 27 -10.50 -7.76 -6.33
C ASN A 27 -9.71 -8.51 -5.26
N HIS A 28 -9.47 -7.88 -4.11
CA HIS A 28 -8.80 -8.50 -2.95
C HIS A 28 -7.43 -9.08 -3.30
N HIS A 29 -6.65 -8.38 -4.13
CA HIS A 29 -5.32 -8.80 -4.52
C HIS A 29 -4.30 -7.68 -4.36
N ILE A 30 -3.03 -8.07 -4.24
CA ILE A 30 -1.89 -7.17 -4.21
C ILE A 30 -0.99 -7.52 -5.39
N ILE A 31 -0.63 -6.52 -6.18
CA ILE A 31 0.33 -6.66 -7.28
C ILE A 31 1.73 -6.41 -6.73
N VAL A 32 2.51 -7.47 -6.62
CA VAL A 32 3.91 -7.38 -6.26
C VAL A 32 4.71 -7.10 -7.53
N ARG A 33 5.23 -5.88 -7.63
CA ARG A 33 6.13 -5.51 -8.72
C ARG A 33 7.57 -5.93 -8.43
N ASP A 34 8.31 -6.23 -9.48
CA ASP A 34 9.73 -6.59 -9.38
C ASP A 34 9.96 -7.86 -8.53
N GLY A 35 9.07 -8.84 -8.70
CA GLY A 35 9.27 -10.19 -8.17
C GLY A 35 10.51 -10.84 -8.80
N GLU A 36 11.02 -11.89 -8.15
CA GLU A 36 12.20 -12.62 -8.60
C GLU A 36 12.12 -12.99 -10.09
N GLY A 37 13.12 -12.56 -10.87
CA GLY A 37 13.13 -12.68 -12.33
C GLY A 37 12.52 -11.48 -13.08
N GLY A 38 12.24 -10.37 -12.40
CA GLY A 38 11.73 -9.13 -13.00
C GLY A 38 10.28 -9.22 -13.45
N LYS A 39 9.51 -10.17 -12.91
CA LYS A 39 8.10 -10.39 -13.26
C LYS A 39 7.20 -9.94 -12.12
N ASP A 40 6.14 -9.25 -12.50
CA ASP A 40 5.07 -8.89 -11.58
C ASP A 40 4.27 -10.17 -11.22
N ARG A 41 3.90 -10.31 -9.95
CA ARG A 41 3.04 -11.40 -9.48
C ARG A 41 1.89 -10.84 -8.66
N ALA A 42 0.71 -11.44 -8.76
CA ALA A 42 -0.41 -11.13 -7.87
C ALA A 42 -0.39 -12.05 -6.65
N THR A 43 -0.72 -11.50 -5.48
CA THR A 43 -0.99 -12.26 -4.25
C THR A 43 -2.32 -11.85 -3.65
N VAL A 44 -2.84 -12.64 -2.70
CA VAL A 44 -4.13 -12.39 -2.06
C VAL A 44 -3.98 -11.31 -0.99
N LEU A 45 -4.94 -10.39 -0.93
CA LEU A 45 -5.11 -9.43 0.16
C LEU A 45 -6.11 -10.02 1.18
N PRO A 46 -5.67 -10.43 2.38
CA PRO A 46 -6.59 -10.95 3.39
C PRO A 46 -7.62 -9.90 3.80
N LYS A 47 -8.90 -10.27 3.87
CA LYS A 47 -9.98 -9.36 4.30
C LYS A 47 -9.72 -8.74 5.67
N THR A 48 -9.09 -9.49 6.58
CA THR A 48 -8.78 -9.06 7.94
C THR A 48 -7.78 -7.91 8.03
N ILE A 49 -6.98 -7.65 6.98
CA ILE A 49 -6.07 -6.50 6.95
C ILE A 49 -6.63 -5.32 6.17
N GLN A 50 -7.71 -5.49 5.42
CA GLN A 50 -8.25 -4.40 4.60
C GLN A 50 -8.71 -3.21 5.45
N GLU A 51 -9.38 -3.47 6.58
CA GLU A 51 -9.83 -2.40 7.49
C GLU A 51 -8.65 -1.67 8.14
N ASP A 52 -7.66 -2.42 8.66
CA ASP A 52 -6.42 -1.87 9.21
C ASP A 52 -5.70 -1.00 8.18
N LEU A 53 -5.65 -1.45 6.93
CA LEU A 53 -4.98 -0.75 5.85
C LEU A 53 -5.74 0.51 5.42
N ARG A 54 -7.07 0.46 5.32
CA ARG A 54 -7.90 1.63 5.05
C ARG A 54 -7.78 2.68 6.15
N PHE A 55 -7.73 2.25 7.42
CA PHE A 55 -7.49 3.17 8.54
C PHE A 55 -6.12 3.84 8.45
N HIS A 56 -5.07 3.06 8.20
CA HIS A 56 -3.72 3.60 8.02
C HIS A 56 -3.64 4.60 6.86
N LEU A 57 -4.28 4.30 5.72
CA LEU A 57 -4.31 5.20 4.57
C LEU A 57 -5.03 6.52 4.86
N LYS A 58 -6.13 6.49 5.65
CA LYS A 58 -6.82 7.71 6.09
C LYS A 58 -5.92 8.60 6.95
N GLU A 59 -5.17 8.02 7.88
CA GLU A 59 -4.24 8.78 8.73
C GLU A 59 -3.08 9.38 7.91
N VAL A 60 -2.51 8.61 6.98
CA VAL A 60 -1.46 9.11 6.07
C VAL A 60 -1.99 10.23 5.16
N ARG A 61 -3.22 10.10 4.65
CA ARG A 61 -3.88 11.13 3.85
C ARG A 61 -4.08 12.42 4.67
N LYS A 62 -4.54 12.31 5.92
CA LYS A 62 -4.72 13.46 6.81
C LYS A 62 -3.39 14.18 7.07
N LEU A 63 -2.32 13.43 7.32
CA LEU A 63 -0.97 13.99 7.48
C LEU A 63 -0.51 14.71 6.21
N PHE A 64 -0.77 14.11 5.05
CA PHE A 64 -0.45 14.71 3.75
C PHE A 64 -1.23 16.00 3.48
N GLU A 65 -2.54 16.01 3.75
CA GLU A 65 -3.39 17.20 3.62
C GLU A 65 -2.94 18.33 4.55
N GLN A 66 -2.50 18.01 5.78
CA GLN A 66 -1.93 18.96 6.72
C GLN A 66 -0.59 19.54 6.24
N GLU A 67 0.30 18.71 5.71
CA GLU A 67 1.58 19.17 5.13
C GLU A 67 1.38 20.00 3.86
N LEU A 68 0.38 19.66 3.03
CA LEU A 68 0.00 20.44 1.85
C LEU A 68 -0.54 21.81 2.26
N ALA A 69 -1.41 21.88 3.27
CA ALA A 69 -1.92 23.12 3.83
C ALA A 69 -0.82 23.98 4.50
N GLY A 70 0.20 23.33 5.06
CA GLY A 70 1.37 23.98 5.67
C GLY A 70 2.42 24.51 4.69
N GLY A 71 2.21 24.37 3.37
CA GLY A 71 3.13 24.90 2.34
C GLY A 71 4.48 24.18 2.25
N ARG A 72 4.63 23.02 2.92
CA ARG A 72 5.86 22.20 2.91
C ARG A 72 5.79 21.02 1.92
N GLY A 73 4.86 21.07 0.97
CA GLY A 73 4.60 20.02 -0.03
C GLY A 73 5.74 19.84 -1.04
N GLY A 74 6.89 19.33 -0.60
CA GLY A 74 8.07 19.07 -1.44
C GLY A 74 8.14 17.67 -2.06
N GLY A 75 7.16 16.79 -1.80
CA GLY A 75 7.13 15.44 -2.36
C GLY A 75 5.84 15.18 -3.13
N PHE A 76 5.88 15.33 -4.45
CA PHE A 76 4.77 15.04 -5.37
C PHE A 76 4.48 13.53 -5.41
N VAL A 77 3.74 13.00 -4.45
CA VAL A 77 3.11 11.69 -4.59
C VAL A 77 1.62 11.85 -4.34
N LEU A 78 0.86 11.93 -5.43
CA LEU A 78 -0.60 11.90 -5.40
C LEU A 78 -1.03 10.58 -4.77
N ILE A 79 -1.73 10.65 -3.64
CA ILE A 79 -2.39 9.48 -3.04
C ILE A 79 -3.65 9.22 -3.89
N PRO A 80 -3.77 8.07 -4.57
CA PRO A 80 -4.97 7.74 -5.33
C PRO A 80 -6.20 7.65 -4.43
N ASP A 81 -7.37 8.02 -4.93
CA ASP A 81 -8.64 7.73 -4.25
C ASP A 81 -8.91 6.21 -4.30
N PHE A 82 -9.27 5.61 -3.16
CA PHE A 82 -9.33 4.16 -2.88
C PHE A 82 -10.68 3.72 -2.30
#